data_AF-A0A1Z8SLC8-F1
#
_entry.id   AF-A0A1Z8SLC8-F1
#
_cell.length_a   1.000
_cell.length_b   1.000
_cell.length_c   1.000
_cell.angle_alpha   90.00
_cell.angle_beta   90.00
_cell.angle_gamma   90.00
#
_symmetry.space_group_name_H-M   'P 1'
#
loop_
_entity.id
_entity.type
_entity.pdbx_description
1 polymer ?
#
loop_
_entity_poly.entity_id
_entity_poly.type
_entity_poly.pdbx_seq_one_letter_code
_entity_poly.pdbx_strand_id
1 'polypeptide(L)'
;MKMQVLVPLMALSLLSSLAYSNVLGPGMLVADPVFVFFAWICLVDHWSRVAVVGGGFILYRIWGTVATPIEVALPFLIIFFLIRVIRGGVSPYHPWRRLLIVLPALVVAGWFSRNLLDLDLHRGPSGVFIDLLIAFIVSAALFPLLDLTRPLLRSARFPQ
;
A
#
# COMPACT_ATOMS: atom_id res chain seq x y z
N MET A 1 13.28 3.35 -11.45
CA MET A 1 13.35 2.01 -10.83
C MET A 1 13.85 1.02 -11.87
N LYS A 2 14.99 0.37 -11.62
CA LYS A 2 15.39 -0.82 -12.39
C LYS A 2 14.43 -1.94 -11.99
N MET A 3 13.83 -2.64 -12.96
CA MET A 3 12.90 -3.75 -12.67
C MET A 3 13.53 -4.81 -11.75
N GLN A 4 14.84 -5.02 -11.89
CA GLN A 4 15.62 -5.96 -11.07
C GLN A 4 15.56 -5.71 -9.56
N VAL A 5 15.29 -4.47 -9.10
CA VAL A 5 15.16 -4.14 -7.67
C VAL A 5 13.69 -4.12 -7.24
N LEU A 6 12.79 -3.81 -8.17
CA LEU A 6 11.34 -3.80 -7.94
C LEU A 6 10.81 -5.21 -7.64
N VAL A 7 11.27 -6.22 -8.38
CA VAL A 7 10.87 -7.63 -8.22
C VAL A 7 11.22 -8.21 -6.84
N PRO A 8 12.47 -8.08 -6.32
CA PRO A 8 12.78 -8.59 -4.99
C PRO A 8 12.04 -7.81 -3.89
N LEU A 9 11.83 -6.50 -4.03
CA LEU A 9 11.01 -5.74 -3.07
C LEU A 9 9.55 -6.21 -3.08
N MET A 10 9.00 -6.47 -4.27
CA MET A 10 7.67 -7.06 -4.42
C MET A 10 7.59 -8.43 -3.73
N ALA A 11 8.56 -9.31 -3.98
CA ALA A 11 8.63 -10.62 -3.34
C ALA A 11 8.76 -10.52 -1.81
N LEU A 12 9.61 -9.62 -1.31
CA LEU A 12 9.74 -9.38 0.13
C LEU A 12 8.44 -8.88 0.76
N SER A 13 7.70 -8.00 0.07
CA SER A 13 6.42 -7.51 0.57
C SER A 13 5.36 -8.62 0.63
N LEU A 14 5.35 -9.54 -0.34
CA LEU A 14 4.48 -10.72 -0.34
C LEU A 14 4.84 -11.68 0.79
N LEU A 15 6.13 -11.99 0.96
CA LEU A 15 6.61 -12.84 2.06
C LEU A 15 6.30 -12.24 3.43
N SER A 16 6.47 -10.92 3.57
CA SER A 16 6.11 -10.20 4.81
C SER A 16 4.60 -10.31 5.07
N SER A 17 3.78 -10.07 4.05
CA SER A 17 2.33 -10.21 4.16
C SER A 17 1.90 -11.62 4.57
N LEU A 18 2.53 -12.66 4.01
CA LEU A 18 2.33 -14.04 4.44
C LEU A 18 2.74 -14.26 5.89
N ALA A 19 3.94 -13.83 6.28
CA ALA A 19 4.46 -14.02 7.63
C ALA A 19 3.59 -13.33 8.69
N TYR A 20 3.07 -12.14 8.38
CA TYR A 20 2.23 -11.35 9.28
C TYR A 20 0.73 -11.65 9.15
N SER A 21 0.30 -12.48 8.20
CA SER A 21 -1.13 -12.81 7.98
C SER A 21 -1.80 -13.37 9.23
N ASN A 22 -1.10 -14.20 10.00
CA ASN A 22 -1.60 -14.79 11.25
C ASN A 22 -1.68 -13.77 12.40
N VAL A 23 -0.88 -12.71 12.36
CA VAL A 23 -0.81 -11.67 13.41
C VAL A 23 -1.78 -10.54 13.14
N LEU A 24 -1.91 -10.14 11.86
CA LEU A 24 -2.78 -9.06 11.42
C LEU A 24 -4.25 -9.51 11.30
N GLY A 25 -4.49 -10.82 11.18
CA GLY A 25 -5.81 -11.38 10.93
C GLY A 25 -6.39 -10.93 9.58
N PRO A 26 -7.55 -11.46 9.18
CA PRO A 26 -8.21 -11.08 7.92
C PRO A 26 -8.71 -9.61 7.91
N GLY A 27 -8.72 -8.92 9.05
CA GLY A 27 -9.29 -7.59 9.21
C GLY A 27 -8.35 -6.40 8.99
N MET A 28 -7.03 -6.57 9.07
CA MET A 28 -6.08 -5.44 9.08
C MET A 28 -5.39 -5.20 7.73
N LEU A 29 -6.19 -5.03 6.68
CA LEU A 29 -5.71 -4.65 5.34
C LEU A 29 -4.90 -3.34 5.34
N VAL A 30 -5.22 -2.44 6.26
CA VAL A 30 -4.54 -1.15 6.43
C VAL A 30 -3.09 -1.30 6.91
N ALA A 31 -2.79 -2.41 7.58
CA ALA A 31 -1.48 -2.76 8.13
C ALA A 31 -0.64 -3.65 7.21
N ASP A 32 -1.21 -4.08 6.08
CA ASP A 32 -0.59 -5.08 5.24
C ASP A 32 0.65 -4.51 4.53
N PRO A 33 1.82 -5.16 4.64
CA PRO A 33 3.04 -4.73 3.96
C PRO A 33 2.86 -4.56 2.44
N VAL A 34 1.96 -5.33 1.81
CA VAL A 34 1.66 -5.22 0.38
C VAL A 34 0.97 -3.91 0.05
N PHE A 35 -0.04 -3.50 0.83
CA PHE A 35 -0.76 -2.25 0.60
C PHE A 35 0.12 -1.04 0.91
N VAL A 36 0.94 -1.10 1.96
CA VAL A 36 1.87 -0.02 2.32
C VAL A 36 2.96 0.14 1.27
N PHE A 37 3.55 -0.95 0.78
CA PHE A 37 4.54 -0.91 -0.30
C PHE A 37 3.93 -0.42 -1.62
N PHE A 38 2.72 -0.87 -1.95
CA PHE A 38 1.99 -0.38 -3.13
C PHE A 38 1.71 1.12 -3.03
N ALA A 39 1.28 1.61 -1.87
CA ALA A 39 1.07 3.04 -1.63
C ALA A 39 2.37 3.85 -1.82
N TRP A 40 3.50 3.33 -1.33
CA TRP A 40 4.81 3.95 -1.53
C TRP A 40 5.22 4.00 -3.02
N ILE A 41 5.00 2.92 -3.79
CA ILE A 41 5.28 2.93 -5.24
C ILE A 41 4.37 3.93 -5.98
N CYS A 42 3.07 3.97 -5.64
CA CYS A 42 2.12 4.93 -6.19
C CYS A 42 2.56 6.39 -6.01
N LEU A 43 3.24 6.66 -4.89
CA LEU A 43 3.76 7.96 -4.53
C LEU A 43 5.05 8.32 -5.29
N VAL A 44 5.96 7.36 -5.50
CA VAL A 44 7.33 7.61 -5.95
C VAL A 44 7.57 7.30 -7.44
N ASP A 45 6.82 6.40 -8.07
CA ASP A 45 7.12 5.88 -9.40
C ASP A 45 6.04 6.16 -10.48
N HIS A 46 6.37 5.81 -11.72
CA HIS A 46 5.57 6.00 -12.92
C HIS A 46 4.41 4.99 -13.03
N TRP A 47 3.32 5.39 -13.71
CA TRP A 47 2.08 4.61 -13.80
C TRP A 47 2.28 3.20 -14.34
N SER A 48 3.15 3.02 -15.34
CA SER A 48 3.41 1.71 -15.96
C SER A 48 4.01 0.70 -14.97
N ARG A 49 4.83 1.14 -14.02
CA ARG A 49 5.44 0.24 -13.02
C ARG A 49 4.52 -0.02 -11.84
N VAL A 50 3.75 0.99 -11.44
CA VAL A 50 2.65 0.81 -10.49
C VAL A 50 1.69 -0.27 -10.99
N ALA A 51 1.34 -0.24 -12.29
CA ALA A 51 0.49 -1.24 -12.90
C ALA A 51 1.09 -2.66 -12.86
N VAL A 52 2.39 -2.81 -13.12
CA VAL A 52 3.06 -4.12 -13.02
C VAL A 52 3.03 -4.66 -11.59
N VAL A 53 3.38 -3.85 -10.60
CA VAL A 53 3.40 -4.30 -9.19
C VAL A 53 1.99 -4.56 -8.68
N GLY A 54 1.04 -3.66 -8.98
CA GLY A 54 -0.36 -3.83 -8.63
C GLY A 54 -0.96 -5.08 -9.26
N GLY A 55 -0.68 -5.33 -10.55
CA GLY A 55 -1.10 -6.55 -11.23
C GLY A 55 -0.53 -7.81 -10.58
N GLY A 56 0.75 -7.80 -10.22
CA GLY A 56 1.38 -8.91 -9.51
C GLY A 56 0.73 -9.19 -8.15
N PHE A 57 0.42 -8.15 -7.38
CA PHE A 57 -0.27 -8.30 -6.09
C PHE A 57 -1.71 -8.77 -6.23
N ILE A 58 -2.45 -8.26 -7.21
CA ILE A 58 -3.82 -8.69 -7.47
C ILE A 58 -3.85 -10.16 -7.88
N LEU A 59 -2.99 -10.58 -8.82
CA LEU A 59 -2.90 -11.99 -9.25
C LEU A 59 -2.55 -12.91 -8.08
N TYR A 60 -1.57 -12.52 -7.26
CA TYR A 60 -1.19 -13.26 -6.07
C TYR A 60 -2.35 -13.42 -5.08
N ARG A 61 -3.09 -12.32 -4.81
CA ARG A 61 -4.22 -12.32 -3.88
C ARG A 61 -5.42 -13.11 -4.39
N ILE A 62 -5.72 -13.05 -5.69
CA ILE A 62 -6.77 -13.85 -6.31
C ILE A 62 -6.45 -15.35 -6.16
N TRP A 63 -5.18 -15.74 -6.32
CA TRP A 63 -4.79 -17.14 -6.12
C TRP A 63 -4.89 -17.57 -4.65
N GLY A 64 -4.55 -16.67 -3.72
CA GLY A 64 -4.53 -16.98 -2.29
C GLY A 64 -5.86 -16.83 -1.55
N THR A 65 -6.96 -16.43 -2.20
CA THR A 65 -8.24 -16.11 -1.53
C THR A 65 -9.47 -16.60 -2.29
N VAL A 66 -10.60 -16.70 -1.60
CA VAL A 66 -11.93 -17.02 -2.19
C VAL A 66 -12.69 -15.74 -2.61
N ALA A 67 -12.11 -14.57 -2.36
CA ALA A 67 -12.71 -13.27 -2.67
C ALA A 67 -12.83 -13.06 -4.19
N THR A 68 -13.84 -12.30 -4.60
CA THR A 68 -14.02 -12.00 -6.03
C THR A 68 -12.88 -11.13 -6.57
N PRO A 69 -12.56 -11.19 -7.87
CA PRO A 69 -11.52 -10.34 -8.46
C PRO A 69 -11.73 -8.84 -8.20
N ILE A 70 -13.00 -8.41 -8.08
CA ILE A 70 -13.37 -7.01 -7.80
C ILE A 70 -13.04 -6.66 -6.34
N GLU A 71 -13.39 -7.50 -5.37
CA GLU A 71 -13.04 -7.31 -3.96
C GLU A 71 -11.53 -7.20 -3.75
N VAL A 72 -10.75 -7.96 -4.52
CA VAL A 72 -9.29 -7.92 -4.46
C VAL A 72 -8.72 -6.68 -5.15
N ALA A 73 -9.23 -6.30 -6.32
CA ALA A 73 -8.66 -5.21 -7.11
C ALA A 73 -9.05 -3.82 -6.59
N LEU A 74 -10.26 -3.65 -6.05
CA LEU A 74 -10.79 -2.34 -5.68
C LEU A 74 -9.92 -1.59 -4.66
N PRO A 75 -9.40 -2.21 -3.58
CA PRO A 75 -8.54 -1.52 -2.62
C PRO A 75 -7.26 -0.96 -3.28
N PHE A 76 -6.66 -1.68 -4.23
CA PHE A 76 -5.50 -1.18 -4.98
C PHE A 76 -5.88 0.00 -5.88
N LEU A 77 -7.03 -0.05 -6.54
CA LEU A 77 -7.52 1.06 -7.37
C LEU A 77 -7.79 2.31 -6.54
N ILE A 78 -8.38 2.16 -5.35
CA ILE A 78 -8.62 3.26 -4.40
C ILE A 78 -7.31 3.89 -3.96
N ILE A 79 -6.33 3.08 -3.53
CA ILE A 79 -5.01 3.58 -3.11
C ILE A 79 -4.34 4.34 -4.26
N PHE A 80 -4.34 3.76 -5.46
CA PHE A 80 -3.76 4.39 -6.64
C PHE A 80 -4.41 5.76 -6.90
N PHE A 81 -5.74 5.81 -6.96
CA PHE A 81 -6.47 7.02 -7.28
C PHE A 81 -6.27 8.10 -6.21
N LEU A 82 -6.47 7.78 -4.94
CA LEU A 82 -6.33 8.74 -3.83
C LEU A 82 -4.93 9.32 -3.74
N ILE A 83 -3.88 8.49 -3.83
CA ILE A 83 -2.51 8.97 -3.78
C ILE A 83 -2.23 9.93 -4.93
N ARG A 84 -2.73 9.64 -6.14
CA ARG A 84 -2.52 10.51 -7.31
C ARG A 84 -3.27 11.82 -7.19
N VAL A 85 -4.51 11.81 -6.71
CA VAL A 85 -5.30 13.03 -6.48
C VAL A 85 -4.66 13.90 -5.40
N ILE A 86 -4.35 13.35 -4.23
CA ILE A 86 -3.81 14.15 -3.11
C ILE A 86 -2.40 14.65 -3.43
N ARG A 87 -1.57 13.85 -4.11
CA ARG A 87 -0.23 14.29 -4.57
C ARG A 87 -0.30 15.47 -5.55
N GLY A 88 -1.40 15.64 -6.28
CA GLY A 88 -1.62 16.80 -7.15
C GLY A 88 -1.66 18.12 -6.36
N GLY A 89 -2.14 18.11 -5.12
CA GLY A 89 -2.21 19.28 -4.23
C GLY A 89 -1.12 19.35 -3.17
N VAL A 90 -0.47 18.23 -2.85
CA VAL A 90 0.52 18.13 -1.75
C VAL A 90 1.84 17.57 -2.25
N SER A 91 2.91 18.36 -2.05
CA SER A 91 4.26 17.95 -2.41
C SER A 91 4.77 16.79 -1.53
N PRO A 92 5.23 15.66 -2.12
CA PRO A 92 5.61 14.45 -1.39
C PRO A 92 7.07 14.46 -0.89
N TYR A 93 7.78 15.58 -0.89
CA TYR A 93 9.20 15.60 -0.49
C TYR A 93 9.41 15.50 1.02
N HIS A 94 8.48 16.04 1.82
CA HIS A 94 8.58 15.94 3.28
C HIS A 94 7.96 14.65 3.81
N PRO A 95 8.58 13.95 4.77
CA PRO A 95 8.08 12.68 5.32
C PRO A 95 6.66 12.82 5.89
N TRP A 96 6.38 13.89 6.64
CA TRP A 96 5.04 14.17 7.18
C TRP A 96 3.98 14.37 6.10
N ARG A 97 4.31 15.08 5.02
CA ARG A 97 3.38 15.28 3.89
C ARG A 97 3.08 13.98 3.15
N ARG A 98 4.02 13.04 3.12
CA ARG A 98 3.78 11.71 2.53
C ARG A 98 2.83 10.88 3.36
N LEU A 99 2.97 10.91 4.68
CA LEU A 99 2.01 10.27 5.59
C LEU A 99 0.61 10.87 5.42
N LEU A 100 0.50 12.19 5.28
CA LEU A 100 -0.79 12.85 4.98
C LEU A 100 -1.43 12.41 3.66
N ILE A 101 -0.64 11.92 2.69
CA ILE A 101 -1.15 11.37 1.43
C ILE A 101 -1.54 9.89 1.59
N VAL A 102 -0.67 9.12 2.25
CA VAL A 102 -0.75 7.65 2.27
C VAL A 102 -1.76 7.15 3.30
N LEU A 103 -1.85 7.77 4.47
CA LEU A 103 -2.79 7.39 5.52
C LEU A 103 -4.25 7.45 5.05
N PRO A 104 -4.76 8.56 4.49
CA PRO A 104 -6.14 8.58 4.00
C PRO A 104 -6.36 7.56 2.89
N ALA A 105 -5.37 7.33 2.01
CA ALA A 105 -5.47 6.32 0.97
C ALA A 105 -5.63 4.89 1.54
N LEU A 106 -4.81 4.53 2.53
CA LEU A 106 -4.86 3.22 3.18
C LEU A 106 -6.14 3.03 4.00
N VAL A 107 -6.55 4.06 4.75
CA VAL A 107 -7.76 4.01 5.59
C VAL A 107 -9.01 3.88 4.73
N VAL A 108 -9.14 4.66 3.65
CA VAL A 108 -10.29 4.57 2.74
C VAL A 108 -10.30 3.22 2.03
N ALA A 109 -9.16 2.72 1.56
CA ALA A 109 -9.10 1.40 0.92
C ALA A 109 -9.46 0.26 1.88
N GLY A 110 -8.98 0.31 3.13
CA GLY A 110 -9.36 -0.64 4.16
C GLY A 110 -10.85 -0.58 4.51
N TRP A 111 -11.41 0.62 4.61
CA TRP A 111 -12.83 0.83 4.85
C TRP A 111 -13.69 0.24 3.73
N PHE A 112 -13.38 0.53 2.46
CA PHE A 112 -14.10 -0.06 1.32
C PHE A 112 -13.97 -1.58 1.29
N SER A 113 -12.78 -2.13 1.52
CA SER A 113 -12.59 -3.57 1.50
C SER A 113 -13.38 -4.29 2.59
N ARG A 114 -13.52 -3.69 3.78
CA ARG A 114 -14.34 -4.25 4.87
C ARG A 114 -15.83 -4.22 4.55
N ASN A 115 -16.31 -3.14 3.93
CA ASN A 115 -17.70 -3.05 3.50
C ASN A 115 -18.04 -4.09 2.42
N LEU A 116 -17.09 -4.42 1.54
CA LEU A 116 -17.29 -5.41 0.48
C LEU A 116 -17.19 -6.85 0.95
N LEU A 117 -16.27 -7.14 1.88
CA LEU A 117 -16.04 -8.50 2.40
C LEU A 117 -17.02 -8.89 3.53
N ASP A 118 -18.02 -8.04 3.81
CA ASP A 118 -19.01 -8.17 4.89
C ASP A 118 -18.39 -8.61 6.23
N LEU A 119 -17.17 -8.14 6.50
CA LEU A 119 -16.46 -8.45 7.73
C LEU A 119 -17.14 -7.68 8.87
N ASP A 120 -17.79 -8.40 9.79
CA ASP A 120 -18.43 -7.89 11.02
C ASP A 120 -17.45 -7.26 12.04
N LEU A 121 -16.21 -7.00 11.61
CA LEU A 121 -15.17 -6.38 12.42
C LEU A 121 -15.46 -4.89 12.63
N HIS A 122 -16.05 -4.58 13.79
CA HIS A 122 -16.04 -3.27 14.46
C HIS A 122 -16.26 -2.07 13.52
N ARG A 123 -17.49 -1.97 12.97
CA ARG A 123 -17.97 -0.88 12.08
C ARG A 123 -18.10 0.51 12.75
N GLY A 124 -17.46 0.70 13.91
CA GLY A 124 -17.57 1.92 14.71
C GLY A 124 -16.43 2.92 14.49
N PRO A 125 -16.59 4.17 14.96
CA PRO A 125 -15.53 5.20 14.91
C PRO A 125 -14.25 4.78 15.63
N SER A 126 -14.34 3.89 16.63
CA SER A 126 -13.18 3.29 17.29
C SER A 126 -12.34 2.40 16.36
N GLY A 127 -12.97 1.65 15.45
CA GLY A 127 -12.28 0.82 14.46
C GLY A 127 -11.48 1.66 13.46
N VAL A 128 -12.07 2.76 12.98
CA VAL A 128 -11.39 3.71 12.08
C VAL A 128 -10.17 4.35 12.73
N PHE A 129 -10.27 4.70 14.02
CA PHE A 129 -9.13 5.28 14.75
C PHE A 129 -7.98 4.28 14.93
N ILE A 130 -8.31 3.04 15.28
CA ILE A 130 -7.33 1.95 15.39
C ILE A 130 -6.66 1.71 14.03
N ASP A 131 -7.43 1.68 12.94
CA ASP A 131 -6.88 1.51 11.59
C ASP A 131 -5.93 2.64 11.23
N LEU A 132 -6.30 3.88 11.54
CA LEU A 132 -5.46 5.04 11.27
C LEU A 132 -4.16 5.00 12.09
N LEU A 133 -4.24 4.60 13.36
CA LEU A 133 -3.07 4.45 14.22
C LEU A 133 -2.13 3.35 13.71
N ILE A 134 -2.68 2.21 13.29
CA ILE A 134 -1.90 1.10 12.76
C ILE A 134 -1.31 1.47 11.39
N ALA A 135 -2.09 2.09 10.50
CA ALA A 135 -1.60 2.64 9.23
C ALA A 135 -0.41 3.56 9.46
N PHE A 136 -0.52 4.42 10.48
CA PHE A 136 0.51 5.37 10.86
C PHE A 136 1.77 4.66 11.34
N ILE A 137 1.66 3.74 12.30
CA ILE A 137 2.82 3.02 12.84
C ILE A 137 3.53 2.22 11.74
N VAL A 138 2.79 1.45 10.95
CA VAL A 138 3.36 0.58 9.92
C VAL A 138 3.97 1.41 8.78
N SER A 139 3.27 2.45 8.32
CA SER A 139 3.80 3.33 7.27
C SER A 139 5.00 4.12 7.76
N ALA A 140 4.99 4.64 9.00
CA ALA A 140 6.11 5.36 9.58
C ALA A 140 7.33 4.46 9.79
N ALA A 141 7.16 3.16 10.06
CA ALA A 141 8.25 2.20 10.16
C ALA A 141 8.80 1.78 8.79
N LEU A 142 7.92 1.50 7.82
CA LEU A 142 8.33 1.00 6.50
C LEU A 142 8.85 2.11 5.57
N PHE A 143 8.31 3.34 5.65
CA PHE A 143 8.68 4.41 4.72
C PHE A 143 10.16 4.80 4.79
N PRO A 144 10.79 4.94 5.97
CA PRO A 144 12.23 5.17 6.06
C PRO A 144 13.05 4.06 5.41
N LEU A 145 12.67 2.79 5.61
CA LEU A 145 13.34 1.64 5.00
C LEU A 145 13.19 1.65 3.47
N LEU A 146 11.99 1.92 2.97
CA LEU A 146 11.73 2.04 1.55
C LEU A 146 12.43 3.26 0.94
N ASP A 147 12.54 4.36 1.67
CA ASP A 147 13.27 5.55 1.24
C ASP A 147 14.78 5.32 1.14
N LEU A 148 15.37 4.47 2.00
CA LEU A 148 16.76 4.05 1.86
C LEU A 148 17.02 3.27 0.55
N THR A 149 15.98 2.63 0.01
CA THR A 149 16.09 1.97 -1.31
C THR A 149 15.95 2.97 -2.47
N ARG A 150 15.41 4.17 -2.24
CA ARG A 150 15.14 5.19 -3.27
C ARG A 150 16.36 5.59 -4.14
N PRO A 151 17.60 5.67 -3.62
CA PRO A 151 18.80 5.92 -4.42
C PRO A 151 19.12 4.77 -5.39
N LEU A 152 19.00 3.52 -4.92
CA LEU A 152 19.18 2.30 -5.73
C LEU A 152 18.12 2.19 -6.85
N LEU A 153 17.06 2.96 -6.70
CA LEU A 153 15.87 2.97 -7.55
C LEU A 153 15.89 4.09 -8.60
N ARG A 154 16.75 5.10 -8.50
CA ARG A 154 17.01 6.02 -9.62
C ARG A 154 17.86 5.29 -10.66
N SER A 155 17.29 5.04 -11.85
CA SER A 155 18.15 4.87 -13.03
C SER A 155 18.92 6.17 -13.19
N ALA A 156 20.23 6.09 -13.46
CA ALA A 156 21.24 7.15 -13.52
C ALA A 156 20.94 8.39 -14.40
N ARG A 157 19.74 8.98 -14.33
CA ARG A 157 19.22 10.02 -15.23
C ARG A 157 18.81 11.32 -14.55
N PHE A 158 19.13 11.51 -13.26
CA PHE A 158 18.99 12.81 -12.62
C PHE A 158 20.17 13.06 -11.67
N PRO A 159 21.23 13.75 -12.13
CA PRO A 159 22.12 14.46 -11.23
C PRO A 159 21.38 15.70 -10.72
N GLN A 160 21.45 15.92 -9.40
CA GLN A 160 21.08 17.12 -8.64
C GLN A 160 19.60 17.52 -8.72
#